data_AF-A0A8D8DZG2-F1
#
_entry.id   AF-A0A8D8DZG2-F1
#
_cell.length_a   1.000
_cell.length_b   1.000
_cell.length_c   1.000
_cell.angle_alpha   90.00
_cell.angle_beta   90.00
_cell.angle_gamma   90.00
#
_symmetry.space_group_name_H-M   'P 1'
#
loop_
_entity.id
_entity.type
_entity.pdbx_description
1 polymer ?
#
loop_
_entity_poly.entity_id
_entity_poly.type
_entity_poly.pdbx_seq_one_letter_code
_entity_poly.pdbx_strand_id
1 'polypeptide(L)'
;MLRKMSSNLLNTLSKRSFISLNHPRLSSAHLQPEPAPSSRSEEQRHHKNNRHNRVTVPVLTASSFLSWFTKKSDEDSPESQLITAIKMSILNIQREEYKKAEQMLHVALKMAQDLQSKDGVTYIYDIMANLAMEVGDFKKAEKLFANVMQRLFADGFVEDHIKMLHISSKIAHIAQLQGHLDKALQGFEWTLAKLEENLKKVGEDKEIRELWGITKNWYALALMELKRFAEAKTCFIEAYDAYTEIHGKLTEEGLTMLNNLSVACSNVTQKVLSLQNSLTSNFNSWKTTRPPSGTSRKRSRWPPKCRT
;
A
#
# COMPACT_ATOMS: atom_id res chain seq x y z
N MET A 1 -16.12 16.94 -28.75
CA MET A 1 -14.76 16.51 -29.15
C MET A 1 -13.79 16.43 -27.97
N LEU A 2 -14.28 16.22 -26.73
CA LEU A 2 -13.47 16.03 -25.50
C LEU A 2 -13.46 14.57 -24.97
N ARG A 3 -14.20 13.65 -25.60
CA ARG A 3 -14.07 12.17 -25.39
C ARG A 3 -12.71 11.60 -25.81
N LYS A 4 -11.80 12.44 -26.31
CA LYS A 4 -10.46 12.12 -26.80
C LYS A 4 -9.38 13.02 -26.16
N MET A 5 -9.54 13.45 -24.89
CA MET A 5 -8.32 13.58 -24.09
C MET A 5 -7.72 12.18 -24.09
N SER A 6 -6.68 12.02 -24.91
CA SER A 6 -6.14 10.75 -25.37
C SER A 6 -6.22 9.73 -24.24
N SER A 7 -7.09 8.73 -24.39
CA SER A 7 -7.18 7.58 -23.48
C SER A 7 -5.79 7.03 -23.21
N ASN A 8 -4.87 7.15 -24.18
CA ASN A 8 -3.47 6.79 -24.03
C ASN A 8 -2.67 7.72 -23.11
N LEU A 9 -2.91 9.03 -23.09
CA LEU A 9 -2.23 9.99 -22.20
C LEU A 9 -2.74 9.86 -20.76
N LEU A 10 -4.05 9.75 -20.56
CA LEU A 10 -4.64 9.44 -19.26
C LEU A 10 -4.23 8.04 -18.79
N ASN A 11 -4.15 7.04 -19.67
CA ASN A 11 -3.63 5.72 -19.33
C ASN A 11 -2.12 5.71 -19.05
N THR A 12 -1.29 6.49 -19.75
CA THR A 12 0.15 6.56 -19.44
C THR A 12 0.45 7.35 -18.17
N LEU A 13 -0.31 8.40 -17.90
CA LEU A 13 -0.18 9.17 -16.65
C LEU A 13 -0.84 8.43 -15.47
N SER A 14 -1.93 7.69 -15.71
CA SER A 14 -2.55 6.76 -14.75
C SER A 14 -1.63 5.58 -14.41
N LYS A 15 -0.94 4.99 -15.39
CA LYS A 15 0.07 3.94 -15.19
C LYS A 15 1.25 4.37 -14.33
N ARG A 16 1.51 5.67 -14.18
CA ARG A 16 2.53 6.22 -13.27
C ARG A 16 1.94 6.80 -11.97
N SER A 17 0.63 6.69 -11.78
CA SER A 17 -0.09 7.09 -10.55
C SER A 17 -0.27 5.92 -9.57
N PHE A 18 0.41 4.80 -9.82
CA PHE A 18 0.56 3.78 -8.80
C PHE A 18 1.32 4.40 -7.63
N ILE A 19 0.56 4.63 -6.55
CA ILE A 19 1.05 4.83 -5.20
C ILE A 19 2.28 3.96 -5.03
N SER A 20 3.38 4.56 -4.60
CA SER A 20 4.60 3.85 -4.27
C SER A 20 4.23 2.62 -3.43
N LEU A 21 4.42 1.42 -4.00
CA LEU A 21 4.35 0.16 -3.23
C LEU A 21 5.39 0.17 -2.10
N ASN A 22 6.32 1.13 -2.14
CA ASN A 22 7.41 1.40 -1.21
C ASN A 22 7.07 2.54 -0.22
N HIS A 23 5.87 2.61 0.35
CA HIS A 23 5.63 3.59 1.42
C HIS A 23 6.48 3.21 2.66
N PRO A 24 7.29 4.13 3.25
CA PRO A 24 8.28 3.81 4.30
C PRO A 24 7.72 3.07 5.53
N ARG A 25 6.44 3.27 5.87
CA ARG A 25 5.76 2.53 6.95
C ARG A 25 5.70 1.01 6.71
N LEU A 26 5.72 0.57 5.46
CA LEU A 26 5.72 -0.85 5.09
C LEU A 26 7.13 -1.47 5.23
N SER A 27 8.19 -0.67 5.06
CA SER A 27 9.58 -1.14 5.16
C SER A 27 10.09 -1.25 6.60
N SER A 28 9.50 -0.55 7.56
CA SER A 28 9.96 -0.52 8.97
C SER A 28 9.28 -1.54 9.89
N ALA A 29 8.29 -2.31 9.41
CA ALA A 29 7.48 -3.18 10.27
C ALA A 29 8.16 -4.48 10.73
N HIS A 30 9.39 -4.81 10.28
CA HIS A 30 9.94 -6.15 10.56
C HIS A 30 11.45 -6.31 10.71
N LEU A 31 12.21 -5.23 10.88
CA LEU A 31 13.57 -5.32 11.39
C LEU A 31 13.56 -4.89 12.85
N GLN A 32 13.16 -5.79 13.75
CA GLN A 32 13.60 -5.70 15.14
C GLN A 32 14.96 -6.38 15.24
N PRO A 33 16.07 -5.66 15.48
CA PRO A 33 17.31 -6.29 15.86
C PRO A 33 17.15 -6.86 17.27
N GLU A 34 17.47 -8.14 17.44
CA GLU A 34 17.77 -8.76 18.74
C GLU A 34 18.76 -7.87 19.54
N PRO A 35 18.57 -7.68 20.86
CA PRO A 35 19.49 -6.87 21.65
C PRO A 35 20.83 -7.62 21.83
N ALA A 36 21.87 -7.17 21.12
CA ALA A 36 23.23 -7.65 21.30
C ALA A 36 23.81 -7.20 22.67
N PRO A 37 24.69 -8.01 23.29
CA PRO A 37 25.13 -7.80 24.66
C PRO A 37 26.06 -6.58 24.79
N SER A 38 25.91 -5.87 25.90
CA SER A 38 26.62 -4.65 26.24
C SER A 38 28.14 -4.85 26.34
N SER A 39 28.89 -4.21 25.46
CA SER A 39 30.29 -3.84 25.70
C SER A 39 30.40 -2.32 25.73
N ARG A 40 30.86 -1.82 26.88
CA ARG A 40 31.26 -0.43 27.12
C ARG A 40 32.47 -0.09 26.25
N SER A 41 32.37 0.99 25.50
CA SER A 41 33.51 1.79 25.04
C SER A 41 33.13 3.26 25.16
N GLU A 42 33.81 3.96 26.05
CA GLU A 42 33.70 5.41 26.24
C GLU A 42 34.33 6.12 25.04
N GLU A 43 33.63 7.08 24.44
CA GLU A 43 34.27 8.01 23.52
C GLU A 43 33.73 9.44 23.72
N GLN A 44 34.69 10.36 23.77
CA GLN A 44 34.62 11.67 24.42
C GLN A 44 33.79 12.69 23.64
N ARG A 45 32.91 13.41 24.35
CA ARG A 45 32.18 14.57 23.81
C ARG A 45 33.03 15.83 23.87
N HIS A 46 33.42 16.36 22.71
CA HIS A 46 33.84 17.75 22.56
C HIS A 46 32.62 18.66 22.35
N HIS A 47 32.32 19.50 23.35
CA HIS A 47 31.39 20.61 23.22
C HIS A 47 32.00 21.74 22.37
N LYS A 48 31.30 22.16 21.31
CA LYS A 48 31.48 23.48 20.71
C LYS A 48 30.13 24.18 20.63
N ASN A 49 29.96 25.17 21.51
CA ASN A 49 28.91 26.18 21.46
C ASN A 49 29.04 26.98 20.17
N ASN A 50 27.94 27.21 19.45
CA ASN A 50 27.88 28.36 18.56
C ASN A 50 26.51 29.03 18.59
N ARG A 51 26.58 30.36 18.67
CA ARG A 51 25.51 31.30 19.00
C ARG A 51 24.48 31.39 17.89
N HIS A 52 23.21 31.47 18.29
CA HIS A 52 22.08 31.74 17.42
C HIS A 52 22.17 33.18 16.88
N ASN A 53 22.25 33.33 15.56
CA ASN A 53 21.95 34.60 14.89
C ASN A 53 20.55 34.47 14.27
N ARG A 54 19.59 35.23 14.79
CA ARG A 54 18.24 35.37 14.24
C ARG A 54 18.34 36.07 12.89
N VAL A 55 17.99 35.37 11.82
CA VAL A 55 17.74 35.98 10.51
C VAL A 55 16.23 36.01 10.30
N THR A 56 15.65 37.20 10.37
CA THR A 56 14.29 37.49 9.92
C THR A 56 14.25 37.41 8.39
N VAL A 57 13.58 36.40 7.85
CA VAL A 57 13.40 36.25 6.40
C VAL A 57 12.10 36.97 6.00
N PRO A 58 12.15 37.98 5.11
CA PRO A 58 10.94 38.62 4.64
C PRO A 58 10.18 37.69 3.68
N VAL A 59 8.87 37.62 3.85
CA VAL A 59 7.92 36.88 3.02
C VAL A 59 7.77 37.61 1.68
N LEU A 60 8.50 37.17 0.66
CA LEU A 60 8.23 37.50 -0.75
C LEU A 60 8.74 36.36 -1.63
N THR A 61 7.84 35.52 -2.15
CA THR A 61 7.90 34.94 -3.51
C THR A 61 6.64 34.12 -3.77
N ALA A 62 5.54 34.80 -4.15
CA ALA A 62 4.37 34.16 -4.75
C ALA A 62 4.28 34.41 -6.26
N SER A 63 5.38 34.86 -6.90
CA SER A 63 5.34 35.44 -8.26
C SER A 63 6.16 34.68 -9.31
N SER A 64 6.83 33.57 -8.97
CA SER A 64 7.74 32.88 -9.90
C SER A 64 7.05 31.92 -10.87
N PHE A 65 5.85 31.45 -10.58
CA PHE A 65 5.15 30.48 -11.45
C PHE A 65 4.34 31.15 -12.57
N LEU A 66 3.81 32.36 -12.34
CA LEU A 66 2.99 33.04 -13.35
C LEU A 66 3.81 33.52 -14.55
N SER A 67 5.08 33.87 -14.35
CA SER A 67 5.96 34.39 -15.40
C SER A 67 6.23 33.37 -16.52
N TRP A 68 6.22 32.06 -16.20
CA TRP A 68 6.45 31.01 -17.19
C TRP A 68 5.27 30.79 -18.14
N PHE A 69 4.03 30.99 -17.66
CA PHE A 69 2.83 30.92 -18.52
C PHE A 69 2.70 32.10 -19.50
N THR A 70 3.53 33.14 -19.37
CA THR A 70 3.49 34.35 -20.22
C THR A 70 4.26 34.24 -21.54
N LYS A 71 5.01 33.16 -21.79
CA LYS A 71 5.67 32.94 -23.08
C LYS A 71 4.67 32.35 -24.08
N LYS A 72 3.81 33.21 -24.63
CA LYS A 72 2.82 32.85 -25.65
C LYS A 72 3.52 32.36 -26.92
N SER A 73 3.35 31.07 -27.23
CA SER A 73 3.35 30.56 -28.61
C SER A 73 1.92 30.70 -29.17
N ASP A 74 1.80 31.06 -30.45
CA ASP A 74 0.51 31.36 -31.11
C ASP A 74 -0.40 30.12 -31.33
N GLU A 75 -0.14 28.98 -30.65
CA GLU A 75 -0.86 27.70 -30.78
C GLU A 75 -1.33 27.07 -29.45
N ASP A 76 -1.27 27.76 -28.30
CA ASP A 76 -1.59 27.15 -27.00
C ASP A 76 -3.06 27.32 -26.56
N SER A 77 -3.92 26.34 -26.91
CA SER A 77 -5.29 26.29 -26.39
C SER A 77 -5.32 26.18 -24.85
N PRO A 78 -6.36 26.69 -24.17
CA PRO A 78 -6.52 26.54 -22.72
C PRO A 78 -6.44 25.09 -22.23
N GLU A 79 -6.93 24.13 -23.03
CA GLU A 79 -6.82 22.69 -22.76
C GLU A 79 -5.37 22.19 -22.83
N SER A 80 -4.57 22.69 -23.78
CA SER A 80 -3.13 22.39 -23.86
C SER A 80 -2.39 22.88 -22.60
N GLN A 81 -2.74 24.07 -22.13
CA GLN A 81 -2.18 24.63 -20.90
C GLN A 81 -2.57 23.80 -19.68
N LEU A 82 -3.83 23.35 -19.59
CA LEU A 82 -4.29 22.46 -18.52
C LEU A 82 -3.50 21.14 -18.51
N ILE A 83 -3.35 20.51 -19.68
CA ILE A 83 -2.58 19.26 -19.83
C ILE A 83 -1.13 19.48 -19.39
N THR A 84 -0.54 20.62 -19.77
CA THR A 84 0.83 20.98 -19.39
C THR A 84 0.97 21.16 -17.88
N ALA A 85 0.03 21.88 -17.23
CA ALA A 85 0.02 22.05 -15.78
C ALA A 85 -0.08 20.71 -15.04
N ILE A 86 -0.96 19.80 -15.51
CA ILE A 86 -1.09 18.45 -14.94
C ILE A 86 0.22 17.67 -15.10
N LYS A 87 0.82 17.64 -16.30
CA LYS A 87 2.11 16.95 -16.54
C LYS A 87 3.22 17.49 -15.66
N MET A 88 3.32 18.81 -15.51
CA MET A 88 4.30 19.44 -14.64
C MET A 88 4.09 19.09 -13.17
N SER A 89 2.84 19.00 -12.72
CA SER A 89 2.55 18.53 -11.37
C SER A 89 3.05 17.11 -11.12
N ILE A 90 2.79 16.18 -12.06
CA ILE A 90 3.26 14.79 -11.98
C ILE A 90 4.79 14.71 -12.01
N LEU A 91 5.44 15.53 -12.84
CA LEU A 91 6.91 15.60 -12.86
C LEU A 91 7.49 16.08 -11.54
N ASN A 92 6.84 17.07 -10.89
CA ASN A 92 7.25 17.52 -9.55
C ASN A 92 7.05 16.43 -8.51
N ILE A 93 5.97 15.62 -8.60
CA ILE A 93 5.78 14.45 -7.73
C ILE A 93 6.93 13.45 -7.90
N GLN A 94 7.29 13.11 -9.15
CA GLN A 94 8.40 12.19 -9.46
C GLN A 94 9.77 12.70 -8.98
N ARG A 95 9.92 14.02 -8.80
CA ARG A 95 11.13 14.65 -8.26
C ARG A 95 11.04 14.88 -6.75
N GLU A 96 10.00 14.36 -6.10
CA GLU A 96 9.71 14.56 -4.67
C GLU A 96 9.56 16.03 -4.27
N GLU A 97 9.28 16.91 -5.24
CA GLU A 97 9.05 18.35 -5.04
C GLU A 97 7.58 18.59 -4.64
N TYR A 98 7.12 17.90 -3.59
CA TYR A 98 5.70 17.78 -3.24
C TYR A 98 4.97 19.11 -3.05
N LYS A 99 5.63 20.12 -2.44
CA LYS A 99 5.04 21.46 -2.26
C LYS A 99 4.79 22.15 -3.60
N LYS A 100 5.71 22.02 -4.56
CA LYS A 100 5.55 22.59 -5.91
C LYS A 100 4.47 21.83 -6.69
N ALA A 101 4.44 20.50 -6.54
CA ALA A 101 3.39 19.67 -7.14
C ALA A 101 1.99 20.08 -6.65
N GLU A 102 1.81 20.26 -5.34
CA GLU A 102 0.54 20.68 -4.75
C GLU A 102 0.08 22.05 -5.27
N GLN A 103 0.99 23.03 -5.31
CA GLN A 103 0.69 24.36 -5.88
C GLN A 103 0.25 24.26 -7.35
N MET A 104 0.97 23.46 -8.15
CA MET A 104 0.64 23.24 -9.56
C MET A 104 -0.71 22.53 -9.74
N LEU A 105 -1.06 21.59 -8.86
CA LEU A 105 -2.37 20.92 -8.87
C LEU A 105 -3.52 21.87 -8.56
N HIS A 106 -3.34 22.82 -7.64
CA HIS A 106 -4.34 23.85 -7.39
C HIS A 106 -4.55 24.78 -8.60
N VAL A 107 -3.47 25.15 -9.30
CA VAL A 107 -3.56 25.92 -10.56
C VAL A 107 -4.29 25.11 -11.63
N ALA A 108 -3.89 23.85 -11.84
CA ALA A 108 -4.56 22.96 -12.79
C ALA A 108 -6.05 22.77 -12.47
N LEU A 109 -6.39 22.63 -11.19
CA LEU A 109 -7.78 22.47 -10.75
C LEU A 109 -8.62 23.69 -11.12
N LYS A 110 -8.08 24.89 -10.89
CA LYS A 110 -8.76 26.14 -11.27
C LYS A 110 -8.96 26.22 -12.78
N MET A 111 -7.94 25.87 -13.57
CA MET A 111 -8.04 25.82 -15.03
C MET A 111 -9.11 24.82 -15.50
N ALA A 112 -9.16 23.63 -14.91
CA ALA A 112 -10.17 22.62 -15.26
C ALA A 112 -11.60 23.08 -14.92
N GLN A 113 -11.78 23.80 -13.81
CA GLN A 113 -13.05 24.40 -13.42
C GLN A 113 -13.47 25.52 -14.37
N ASP A 114 -12.54 26.41 -14.75
CA ASP A 114 -12.80 27.52 -15.68
C ASP A 114 -13.17 26.98 -17.08
N LEU A 115 -12.57 25.86 -17.49
CA LEU A 115 -12.93 25.12 -18.70
C LEU A 115 -14.19 24.26 -18.57
N GLN A 116 -14.81 24.21 -17.39
CA GLN A 116 -15.96 23.36 -17.07
C GLN A 116 -15.73 21.87 -17.39
N SER A 117 -14.47 21.43 -17.33
CA SER A 117 -14.08 20.05 -17.63
C SER A 117 -14.32 19.16 -16.41
N LYS A 118 -15.47 18.46 -16.39
CA LYS A 118 -15.81 17.52 -15.32
C LYS A 118 -14.75 16.43 -15.15
N ASP A 119 -14.31 15.85 -16.26
CA ASP A 119 -13.27 14.82 -16.30
C ASP A 119 -11.92 15.35 -15.79
N GLY A 120 -11.53 16.56 -16.21
CA GLY A 120 -10.30 17.21 -15.76
C GLY A 120 -10.30 17.45 -14.25
N VAL A 121 -11.42 17.95 -13.71
CA VAL A 121 -11.57 18.14 -12.26
C VAL A 121 -11.47 16.81 -11.51
N THR A 122 -12.17 15.76 -11.95
CA THR A 122 -12.12 14.44 -11.32
C THR A 122 -10.70 13.86 -11.33
N TYR A 123 -9.99 13.99 -12.46
CA TYR A 123 -8.64 13.50 -12.60
C TYR A 123 -7.64 14.24 -11.70
N ILE A 124 -7.76 15.55 -11.57
CA ILE A 124 -6.90 16.34 -10.69
C ILE A 124 -7.15 16.00 -9.21
N TYR A 125 -8.40 15.76 -8.82
CA TYR A 125 -8.71 15.26 -7.48
C TYR A 125 -8.03 13.91 -7.18
N ASP A 126 -8.01 12.97 -8.13
CA ASP A 126 -7.28 11.70 -7.97
C ASP A 126 -5.77 11.92 -7.81
N ILE A 127 -5.15 12.79 -8.61
CA ILE A 127 -3.71 13.12 -8.46
C ILE A 127 -3.44 13.79 -7.10
N MET A 128 -4.28 14.73 -6.66
CA MET A 128 -4.15 15.36 -5.34
C MET A 128 -4.29 14.34 -4.20
N ALA A 129 -5.16 13.34 -4.36
CA ALA A 129 -5.34 12.28 -3.38
C ALA A 129 -4.11 11.37 -3.32
N ASN A 130 -3.55 10.98 -4.47
CA ASN A 130 -2.31 10.22 -4.56
C ASN A 130 -1.13 11.00 -3.94
N LEU A 131 -1.01 12.29 -4.23
CA LEU A 131 0.02 13.15 -3.61
C LEU A 131 -0.15 13.21 -2.08
N ALA A 132 -1.38 13.33 -1.59
CA ALA A 132 -1.64 13.31 -0.14
C ALA A 132 -1.25 11.98 0.50
N MET A 133 -1.45 10.84 -0.19
CA MET A 133 -0.93 9.54 0.26
C MET A 133 0.59 9.51 0.32
N GLU A 134 1.27 9.99 -0.73
CA GLU A 134 2.74 9.99 -0.83
C GLU A 134 3.39 10.81 0.29
N VAL A 135 2.77 11.95 0.64
CA VAL A 135 3.23 12.82 1.74
C VAL A 135 2.82 12.28 3.13
N GLY A 136 1.96 11.25 3.18
CA GLY A 136 1.47 10.65 4.42
C GLY A 136 0.30 11.38 5.09
N ASP A 137 -0.35 12.34 4.40
CA ASP A 137 -1.59 12.98 4.84
C ASP A 137 -2.80 12.12 4.48
N PHE A 138 -2.92 10.99 5.18
CA PHE A 138 -3.96 9.99 4.92
C PHE A 138 -5.39 10.51 5.14
N LYS A 139 -5.58 11.46 6.06
CA LYS A 139 -6.90 12.06 6.30
C LYS A 139 -7.35 12.92 5.12
N LYS A 140 -6.41 13.66 4.51
CA LYS A 140 -6.68 14.44 3.30
C LYS A 140 -6.89 13.51 2.10
N ALA A 141 -6.05 12.49 1.94
CA ALA A 141 -6.19 11.51 0.86
C ALA A 141 -7.57 10.85 0.86
N GLU A 142 -8.03 10.36 2.00
CA GLU A 142 -9.34 9.73 2.16
C GLU A 142 -10.49 10.65 1.73
N LYS A 143 -10.46 11.92 2.15
CA LYS A 143 -11.46 12.92 1.75
C LYS A 143 -11.45 13.20 0.25
N LEU A 144 -10.26 13.30 -0.35
CA LEU A 144 -10.12 13.55 -1.78
C LEU A 144 -10.61 12.34 -2.60
N PHE A 145 -10.28 11.11 -2.19
CA PHE A 145 -10.80 9.91 -2.84
C PHE A 145 -12.31 9.74 -2.68
N ALA A 146 -12.87 10.07 -1.52
CA ALA A 146 -14.32 10.11 -1.35
C ALA A 146 -14.98 11.10 -2.32
N ASN A 147 -14.34 12.26 -2.57
CA ASN A 147 -14.80 13.22 -3.58
C ASN A 147 -14.71 12.64 -4.99
N VAL A 148 -13.60 11.99 -5.36
CA VAL A 148 -13.47 11.29 -6.66
C VAL A 148 -14.59 10.27 -6.84
N MET A 149 -14.87 9.46 -5.81
CA MET A 149 -15.92 8.45 -5.84
C MET A 149 -17.32 9.06 -6.02
N GLN A 150 -17.63 10.15 -5.29
CA GLN A 150 -18.88 10.90 -5.46
C GLN A 150 -19.04 11.45 -6.88
N ARG A 151 -17.96 11.96 -7.48
CA ARG A 151 -17.96 12.46 -8.86
C ARG A 151 -18.19 11.34 -9.87
N LEU A 152 -17.54 10.19 -9.68
CA LEU A 152 -17.75 9.02 -10.53
C LEU A 152 -19.20 8.52 -10.46
N PHE A 153 -19.81 8.47 -9.27
CA PHE A 153 -21.25 8.15 -9.15
C PHE A 153 -22.12 9.18 -9.89
N ALA A 154 -21.83 10.48 -9.75
CA ALA A 154 -22.56 11.53 -10.46
C ALA A 154 -22.40 11.45 -12.00
N ASP A 155 -21.30 10.88 -12.48
CA ASP A 155 -21.04 10.61 -13.91
C ASP A 155 -21.65 9.27 -14.39
N GLY A 156 -22.37 8.55 -13.52
CA GLY A 156 -23.12 7.34 -13.86
C GLY A 156 -22.34 6.03 -13.76
N PHE A 157 -21.14 6.06 -13.16
CA PHE A 157 -20.41 4.82 -12.86
C PHE A 157 -21.07 4.08 -11.69
N VAL A 158 -21.25 2.78 -11.85
CA VAL A 158 -21.76 1.87 -10.83
C VAL A 158 -20.62 1.33 -9.95
N GLU A 159 -20.98 0.80 -8.78
CA GLU A 159 -20.04 0.35 -7.74
C GLU A 159 -18.99 -0.68 -8.20
N ASP A 160 -19.33 -1.58 -9.14
CA ASP A 160 -18.44 -2.63 -9.65
C ASP A 160 -17.63 -2.21 -10.89
N HIS A 161 -17.78 -0.96 -11.34
CA HIS A 161 -17.00 -0.43 -12.46
C HIS A 161 -15.52 -0.29 -12.08
N ILE A 162 -14.60 -0.63 -12.99
CA ILE A 162 -13.15 -0.68 -12.72
C ILE A 162 -12.60 0.60 -12.06
N LYS A 163 -13.04 1.78 -12.51
CA LYS A 163 -12.70 3.08 -11.90
C LYS A 163 -13.11 3.17 -10.42
N MET A 164 -14.28 2.65 -10.04
CA MET A 164 -14.74 2.63 -8.66
C MET A 164 -13.92 1.66 -7.82
N LEU A 165 -13.57 0.51 -8.39
CA LEU A 165 -12.71 -0.48 -7.73
C LEU A 165 -11.30 0.06 -7.49
N HIS A 166 -10.71 0.81 -8.42
CA HIS A 166 -9.43 1.50 -8.20
C HIS A 166 -9.47 2.40 -6.96
N ILE A 167 -10.49 3.27 -6.84
CA ILE A 167 -10.61 4.16 -5.69
C ILE A 167 -10.89 3.37 -4.41
N SER A 168 -11.69 2.31 -4.48
CA SER A 168 -12.01 1.44 -3.34
C SER A 168 -10.76 0.75 -2.78
N SER A 169 -9.91 0.18 -3.64
CA SER A 169 -8.62 -0.40 -3.23
C SER A 169 -7.71 0.63 -2.55
N LYS A 170 -7.68 1.87 -3.06
CA LYS A 170 -6.88 2.96 -2.47
C LYS A 170 -7.40 3.39 -1.09
N ILE A 171 -8.72 3.48 -0.91
CA ILE A 171 -9.33 3.78 0.40
C ILE A 171 -9.06 2.67 1.41
N ALA A 172 -9.15 1.40 0.99
CA ALA A 172 -8.80 0.27 1.85
C ALA A 172 -7.32 0.32 2.28
N HIS A 173 -6.42 0.64 1.34
CA HIS A 173 -5.00 0.85 1.65
C HIS A 173 -4.76 2.05 2.58
N ILE A 174 -5.47 3.16 2.41
CA ILE A 174 -5.42 4.28 3.36
C ILE A 174 -5.87 3.85 4.75
N ALA A 175 -6.95 3.09 4.86
CA ALA A 175 -7.42 2.57 6.15
C ALA A 175 -6.34 1.69 6.82
N GLN A 176 -5.63 0.87 6.05
CA GLN A 176 -4.48 0.10 6.53
C GLN A 176 -3.37 1.03 7.05
N LEU A 177 -2.96 2.02 6.25
CA LEU A 177 -1.89 2.96 6.62
C LEU A 177 -2.21 3.83 7.85
N GLN A 178 -3.51 4.01 8.15
CA GLN A 178 -4.02 4.64 9.36
C GLN A 178 -4.12 3.69 10.57
N GLY A 179 -3.86 2.38 10.39
CA GLY A 179 -3.98 1.35 11.43
C GLY A 179 -5.40 0.82 11.65
N HIS A 180 -6.36 1.20 10.79
CA HIS A 180 -7.74 0.72 10.85
C HIS A 180 -7.88 -0.63 10.13
N LEU A 181 -7.19 -1.66 10.61
CA LEU A 181 -7.05 -2.95 9.93
C LEU A 181 -8.39 -3.65 9.64
N ASP A 182 -9.35 -3.61 10.56
CA ASP A 182 -10.67 -4.21 10.33
C ASP A 182 -11.41 -3.58 9.13
N LYS A 183 -11.28 -2.26 8.96
CA LYS A 183 -11.86 -1.53 7.82
C LYS A 183 -11.09 -1.82 6.54
N ALA A 184 -9.77 -1.90 6.63
CA ALA A 184 -8.91 -2.22 5.50
C ALA A 184 -9.23 -3.60 4.93
N LEU A 185 -9.32 -4.63 5.80
CA LEU A 185 -9.68 -5.99 5.37
C LEU A 185 -11.04 -6.02 4.69
N GLN A 186 -12.08 -5.43 5.28
CA GLN A 186 -13.41 -5.36 4.66
C GLN A 186 -13.38 -4.71 3.28
N GLY A 187 -12.66 -3.59 3.15
CA GLY A 187 -12.52 -2.89 1.86
C GLY A 187 -11.75 -3.73 0.83
N PHE A 188 -10.68 -4.39 1.22
CA PHE A 188 -9.90 -5.26 0.33
C PHE A 188 -10.69 -6.50 -0.09
N GLU A 189 -11.33 -7.21 0.85
CA GLU A 189 -12.13 -8.40 0.59
C GLU A 189 -13.29 -8.09 -0.37
N TRP A 190 -14.02 -6.99 -0.13
CA TRP A 190 -15.09 -6.55 -1.03
C TRP A 190 -14.55 -6.23 -2.44
N THR A 191 -13.43 -5.49 -2.52
CA THR A 191 -12.86 -5.09 -3.82
C THR A 191 -12.32 -6.30 -4.58
N LEU A 192 -11.61 -7.21 -3.91
CA LEU A 192 -11.10 -8.45 -4.50
C LEU A 192 -12.22 -9.34 -5.01
N ALA A 193 -13.32 -9.49 -4.25
CA ALA A 193 -14.48 -10.25 -4.69
C ALA A 193 -15.06 -9.69 -6.01
N LYS A 194 -15.18 -8.36 -6.13
CA LYS A 194 -15.66 -7.72 -7.36
C LYS A 194 -14.70 -7.86 -8.54
N LEU A 195 -13.41 -7.76 -8.31
CA LEU A 195 -12.40 -7.99 -9.35
C LEU A 195 -12.43 -9.44 -9.84
N GLU A 196 -12.57 -10.42 -8.94
CA GLU A 196 -12.68 -11.83 -9.28
C GLU A 196 -13.98 -12.15 -10.04
N GLU A 197 -15.10 -11.54 -9.65
CA GLU A 197 -16.35 -11.61 -10.42
C GLU A 197 -16.16 -11.06 -11.84
N ASN A 198 -15.47 -9.93 -11.99
CA ASN A 198 -15.25 -9.31 -13.29
C ASN A 198 -14.31 -10.13 -14.19
N LEU A 199 -13.22 -10.69 -13.63
CA LEU A 199 -12.32 -11.59 -14.36
C LEU A 199 -13.04 -12.85 -14.86
N LYS A 200 -13.98 -13.39 -14.08
CA LYS A 200 -14.81 -14.54 -14.52
C LYS A 200 -15.75 -14.20 -15.67
N LYS A 201 -16.29 -12.96 -15.71
CA LYS A 201 -17.25 -12.51 -16.72
C LYS A 201 -16.59 -12.12 -18.03
N VAL A 202 -15.53 -11.33 -17.96
CA VAL A 202 -14.89 -10.69 -19.13
C VAL A 202 -13.72 -11.52 -19.67
N GLY A 203 -13.15 -12.42 -18.84
CA GLY A 203 -11.95 -13.17 -19.15
C GLY A 203 -10.67 -12.44 -18.70
N GLU A 204 -9.54 -12.79 -19.32
CA GLU A 204 -8.22 -12.20 -19.05
C GLU A 204 -8.13 -10.74 -19.53
N ASP A 205 -8.76 -9.82 -18.77
CA ASP A 205 -8.59 -8.38 -18.95
C ASP A 205 -7.35 -7.88 -18.18
N LYS A 206 -6.41 -7.29 -18.91
CA LYS A 206 -5.11 -6.84 -18.36
C LYS A 206 -5.27 -5.80 -17.25
N GLU A 207 -6.21 -4.86 -17.38
CA GLU A 207 -6.41 -3.78 -16.41
C GLU A 207 -7.04 -4.32 -15.12
N ILE A 208 -8.01 -5.23 -15.24
CA ILE A 208 -8.64 -5.88 -14.09
C ILE A 208 -7.64 -6.80 -13.38
N ARG A 209 -6.86 -7.57 -14.14
CA ARG A 209 -5.80 -8.45 -13.63
C ARG A 209 -4.72 -7.66 -12.89
N GLU A 210 -4.31 -6.52 -13.44
CA GLU A 210 -3.35 -5.60 -12.80
C GLU A 210 -3.88 -5.08 -11.47
N LEU A 211 -5.11 -4.55 -11.45
CA LEU A 211 -5.71 -4.03 -10.22
C LEU A 211 -5.91 -5.14 -9.17
N TRP A 212 -6.29 -6.34 -9.59
CA TRP A 212 -6.41 -7.50 -8.69
C TRP A 212 -5.06 -7.83 -8.05
N GLY A 213 -3.98 -7.90 -8.83
CA GLY A 213 -2.64 -8.17 -8.31
C GLY A 213 -2.16 -7.10 -7.33
N ILE A 214 -2.37 -5.82 -7.65
CA ILE A 214 -1.99 -4.71 -6.77
C ILE A 214 -2.80 -4.72 -5.47
N THR A 215 -4.10 -4.97 -5.57
CA THR A 215 -4.99 -5.08 -4.40
C THR A 215 -4.60 -6.29 -3.53
N LYS A 216 -4.23 -7.43 -4.14
CA LYS A 216 -3.70 -8.60 -3.43
C LYS A 216 -2.41 -8.29 -2.67
N ASN A 217 -1.50 -7.51 -3.26
CA ASN A 217 -0.27 -7.11 -2.56
C ASN A 217 -0.58 -6.26 -1.31
N TRP A 218 -1.47 -5.26 -1.41
CA TRP A 218 -1.84 -4.45 -0.24
C TRP A 218 -2.60 -5.26 0.81
N TYR A 219 -3.50 -6.14 0.39
CA TYR A 219 -4.19 -7.06 1.29
C TYR A 219 -3.19 -7.99 2.02
N ALA A 220 -2.19 -8.51 1.31
CA ALA A 220 -1.13 -9.33 1.88
C ALA A 220 -0.33 -8.56 2.95
N LEU A 221 -0.04 -7.28 2.73
CA LEU A 221 0.61 -6.43 3.75
C LEU A 221 -0.27 -6.28 5.00
N ALA A 222 -1.59 -6.08 4.85
CA ALA A 222 -2.50 -6.05 5.99
C ALA A 222 -2.54 -7.41 6.74
N LEU A 223 -2.47 -8.53 6.03
CA LEU A 223 -2.37 -9.86 6.62
C LEU A 223 -1.04 -10.07 7.38
N MET A 224 0.06 -9.49 6.89
CA MET A 224 1.35 -9.49 7.60
C MET A 224 1.24 -8.78 8.95
N GLU A 225 0.58 -7.62 9.02
CA GLU A 225 0.34 -6.89 10.27
C GLU A 225 -0.48 -7.71 11.28
N LEU A 226 -1.40 -8.55 10.78
CA LEU A 226 -2.20 -9.48 11.58
C LEU A 226 -1.50 -10.82 11.87
N LYS A 227 -0.22 -10.98 11.49
CA LYS A 227 0.55 -12.22 11.64
C LYS A 227 -0.06 -13.45 10.95
N ARG A 228 -0.89 -13.23 9.93
CA ARG A 228 -1.51 -14.24 9.06
C ARG A 228 -0.56 -14.57 7.89
N PHE A 229 0.67 -14.96 8.23
CA PHE A 229 1.79 -15.06 7.28
C PHE A 229 1.58 -16.05 6.14
N ALA A 230 0.88 -17.17 6.39
CA ALA A 230 0.62 -18.17 5.37
C ALA A 230 -0.32 -17.63 4.27
N GLU A 231 -1.37 -16.91 4.68
CA GLU A 231 -2.33 -16.29 3.77
C GLU A 231 -1.68 -15.12 3.02
N ALA A 232 -0.87 -14.32 3.72
CA ALA A 232 -0.10 -13.24 3.11
C ALA A 232 0.84 -13.77 2.02
N LYS A 233 1.55 -14.87 2.28
CA LYS A 233 2.43 -15.52 1.30
C LYS A 233 1.68 -15.89 0.02
N THR A 234 0.52 -16.54 0.14
CA THR A 234 -0.30 -16.90 -1.02
C THR A 234 -0.70 -15.67 -1.82
N CYS A 235 -1.17 -14.62 -1.14
CA CYS A 235 -1.56 -13.37 -1.79
C CYS A 235 -0.38 -12.66 -2.47
N PHE A 236 0.83 -12.69 -1.90
CA PHE A 236 2.02 -12.12 -2.53
C PHE A 236 2.47 -12.87 -3.79
N ILE A 237 2.35 -14.21 -3.80
CA ILE A 237 2.63 -15.02 -5.00
C ILE A 237 1.65 -14.63 -6.11
N GLU A 238 0.36 -14.64 -5.80
CA GLU A 238 -0.71 -14.24 -6.71
C GLU A 238 -0.52 -12.82 -7.26
N ALA A 239 -0.16 -11.87 -6.39
CA ALA A 239 0.12 -10.49 -6.77
C ALA A 239 1.30 -10.37 -7.72
N TYR A 240 2.41 -11.07 -7.41
CA TYR A 240 3.63 -11.04 -8.21
C TYR A 240 3.43 -11.67 -9.59
N ASP A 241 2.71 -12.79 -9.66
CA ASP A 241 2.41 -13.45 -10.92
C ASP A 241 1.55 -12.54 -11.82
N ALA A 242 0.45 -12.01 -11.29
CA ALA A 242 -0.42 -11.07 -12.02
C ALA A 242 0.33 -9.82 -12.49
N TYR A 243 1.26 -9.28 -11.67
CA TYR A 243 2.04 -8.10 -12.02
C TYR A 243 3.10 -8.41 -13.12
N THR A 244 3.85 -9.51 -12.98
CA THR A 244 4.94 -9.84 -13.89
C THR A 244 4.48 -10.37 -15.25
N GLU A 245 3.28 -10.95 -15.33
CA GLU A 245 2.58 -11.24 -16.58
C GLU A 245 2.42 -9.96 -17.45
N ILE A 246 2.29 -8.80 -16.81
CA ILE A 246 1.92 -7.53 -17.44
C ILE A 246 3.13 -6.64 -17.73
N HIS A 247 4.05 -6.55 -16.77
CA HIS A 247 5.16 -5.57 -16.76
C HIS A 247 6.55 -6.19 -16.88
N GLY A 248 6.66 -7.51 -16.78
CA GLY A 248 7.94 -8.21 -16.71
C GLY A 248 8.54 -8.23 -15.29
N LYS A 249 9.61 -9.00 -15.12
CA LYS A 249 10.14 -9.40 -13.79
C LYS A 249 11.08 -8.37 -13.14
N LEU A 250 11.78 -7.55 -13.92
CA LEU A 250 12.87 -6.69 -13.45
C LEU A 250 12.43 -5.21 -13.40
N THR A 251 11.35 -4.94 -12.68
CA THR A 251 10.87 -3.59 -12.38
C THR A 251 11.03 -3.30 -10.89
N GLU A 252 11.06 -2.02 -10.49
CA GLU A 252 11.17 -1.64 -9.08
C GLU A 252 10.03 -2.24 -8.25
N GLU A 253 8.81 -2.13 -8.75
CA GLU A 253 7.60 -2.66 -8.12
C GLU A 253 7.63 -4.19 -8.03
N GLY A 254 8.07 -4.87 -9.09
CA GLY A 254 8.22 -6.32 -9.09
C GLY A 254 9.23 -6.79 -8.03
N LEU A 255 10.34 -6.07 -7.89
CA LEU A 255 11.34 -6.34 -6.85
C LEU A 255 10.79 -6.07 -5.44
N THR A 256 9.97 -5.03 -5.25
CA THR A 256 9.26 -4.77 -3.99
C THR A 256 8.32 -5.91 -3.63
N MET A 257 7.50 -6.40 -4.57
CA MET A 257 6.60 -7.53 -4.32
C MET A 257 7.39 -8.79 -3.94
N LEU A 258 8.52 -9.05 -4.61
CA LEU A 258 9.43 -10.15 -4.25
C LEU A 258 10.03 -9.99 -2.85
N ASN A 259 10.44 -8.78 -2.48
CA ASN A 259 10.93 -8.51 -1.14
C ASN A 259 9.86 -8.79 -0.08
N ASN A 260 8.63 -8.31 -0.30
CA ASN A 260 7.51 -8.58 0.60
C ASN A 260 7.22 -10.08 0.73
N LEU A 261 7.25 -10.81 -0.39
CA LEU A 261 7.12 -12.27 -0.42
C LEU A 261 8.24 -12.96 0.39
N SER A 262 9.48 -12.49 0.27
CA SER A 262 10.63 -13.01 1.01
C SER A 262 10.45 -12.85 2.53
N VAL A 263 9.98 -11.66 2.96
CA VAL A 263 9.66 -11.39 4.37
C VAL A 263 8.52 -12.29 4.87
N ALA A 264 7.49 -12.51 4.07
CA ALA A 264 6.40 -13.44 4.39
C ALA A 264 6.89 -14.88 4.55
N CYS A 265 7.73 -15.36 3.63
CA CYS A 265 8.31 -16.71 3.69
C CYS A 265 9.20 -16.91 4.93
N SER A 266 9.98 -15.90 5.29
CA SER A 266 10.82 -15.90 6.49
C SER A 266 9.97 -16.01 7.76
N ASN A 267 8.89 -15.22 7.85
CA ASN A 267 7.95 -15.26 8.97
C ASN A 267 7.20 -16.60 9.11
N VAL A 268 6.75 -17.20 8.00
CA VAL A 268 6.15 -18.53 8.00
C VAL A 268 7.13 -19.55 8.57
N THR A 269 8.38 -19.51 8.11
CA THR A 269 9.43 -20.44 8.54
C THR A 269 9.69 -20.30 10.04
N GLN A 270 9.90 -19.07 10.53
CA GLN A 270 10.10 -18.81 11.96
C GLN A 270 8.94 -19.30 12.83
N LYS A 271 7.69 -19.08 12.39
CA LYS A 271 6.50 -19.56 13.11
C LYS A 271 6.50 -21.09 13.22
N VAL A 272 6.84 -21.81 12.15
CA VAL A 272 6.96 -23.28 12.17
C VAL A 272 8.04 -23.74 13.14
N LEU A 273 9.25 -23.15 13.08
CA LEU A 273 10.33 -23.49 14.02
C LEU A 273 9.92 -23.23 15.49
N SER A 274 9.25 -22.12 15.77
CA SER A 274 8.81 -21.79 17.13
C SER A 274 7.80 -22.80 17.68
N LEU A 275 6.87 -23.29 16.85
CA LEU A 275 5.91 -24.31 17.22
C LEU A 275 6.60 -25.66 17.46
N GLN A 276 7.56 -26.03 16.61
CA GLN A 276 8.34 -27.25 16.79
C GLN A 276 9.12 -27.22 18.11
N ASN A 277 9.76 -26.11 18.44
CA ASN A 277 10.49 -25.93 19.70
C ASN A 277 9.56 -25.96 20.94
N SER A 278 8.37 -25.38 20.83
CA SER A 278 7.36 -25.45 21.90
C SER A 278 6.87 -26.87 22.12
N LEU A 279 6.60 -27.62 21.04
CA LEU A 279 6.17 -29.01 21.11
C LEU A 279 7.25 -29.92 21.70
N THR A 280 8.51 -29.75 21.31
CA THR A 280 9.62 -30.54 21.87
C THR A 280 9.86 -30.22 23.35
N SER A 281 9.77 -28.94 23.74
CA SER A 281 9.85 -28.52 25.14
C SER A 281 8.71 -29.12 25.99
N ASN A 282 7.46 -29.02 25.51
CA ASN A 282 6.30 -29.59 26.18
C ASN A 282 6.40 -31.11 26.30
N PHE A 283 6.87 -31.79 25.25
CA PHE A 283 7.08 -33.24 25.28
C PHE A 283 8.17 -33.65 26.28
N ASN A 284 9.27 -32.90 26.37
CA ASN A 284 10.33 -33.14 27.35
C ASN A 284 9.85 -32.90 28.79
N SER A 285 9.07 -31.83 29.02
CA SER A 285 8.44 -31.56 30.32
C SER A 285 7.45 -32.66 30.74
N TRP A 286 6.65 -33.16 29.81
CA TRP A 286 5.75 -34.29 30.07
C TRP A 286 6.50 -35.58 30.43
N LYS A 287 7.66 -35.83 29.79
CA LYS A 287 8.52 -36.98 30.15
C LYS A 287 9.09 -36.86 31.56
N THR A 288 9.50 -35.67 31.99
CA THR A 288 10.10 -35.47 33.32
C THR A 288 9.08 -35.43 34.46
N THR A 289 7.82 -35.09 34.16
CA THR A 289 6.72 -35.04 35.15
C THR A 289 5.92 -36.34 35.25
N ARG A 290 6.26 -37.36 34.43
CA ARG A 290 5.62 -38.68 34.50
C ARG A 290 6.02 -39.39 35.79
N PRO A 291 5.07 -39.89 36.61
CA PRO A 291 5.41 -40.73 37.75
C PRO A 291 6.13 -42.00 37.25
N PRO A 292 7.15 -42.51 37.95
CA PRO A 292 7.89 -43.69 37.53
C PRO A 292 6.91 -44.86 37.39
N SER A 293 6.95 -45.54 36.25
CA SER A 293 6.22 -46.78 36.00
C SER A 293 6.80 -47.89 36.88
N GLY A 294 6.37 -47.92 38.14
CA GLY A 294 6.91 -48.79 39.16
C GLY A 294 5.90 -49.06 40.28
N THR A 295 4.73 -49.57 39.95
CA THR A 295 4.05 -50.50 40.86
C THR A 295 3.60 -51.73 40.09
N SER A 296 4.13 -52.86 40.52
CA SER A 296 3.78 -54.20 40.11
C SER A 296 2.27 -54.42 40.16
N ARG A 297 1.65 -54.78 39.04
CA ARG A 297 0.37 -55.48 39.05
C ARG A 297 0.59 -56.82 39.74
N LYS A 298 0.34 -56.89 41.05
CA LYS A 298 0.12 -58.17 41.74
C LYS A 298 -0.98 -58.90 40.97
N ARG A 299 -0.67 -60.07 40.41
CA ARG A 299 -1.66 -61.04 39.96
C ARG A 299 -2.61 -61.30 41.13
N SER A 300 -3.84 -60.83 41.03
CA SER A 300 -4.90 -61.24 41.95
C SER A 300 -5.14 -62.74 41.74
N ARG A 301 -4.91 -63.48 42.81
CA ARG A 301 -5.31 -64.88 43.00
C ARG A 301 -6.80 -64.99 42.71
N TRP A 302 -7.18 -65.86 41.78
CA TRP A 302 -8.57 -66.29 41.63
C TRP A 302 -9.02 -67.01 42.91
N PRO A 303 -10.23 -66.75 43.46
CA PRO A 303 -10.84 -67.64 44.44
C PRO A 303 -11.44 -68.88 43.74
N PRO A 304 -11.62 -70.00 44.45
CA PRO A 304 -11.99 -71.28 43.84
C PRO A 304 -13.46 -71.30 43.40
N LYS A 305 -13.72 -72.10 42.35
CA LYS A 305 -15.05 -72.47 41.89
C LYS A 305 -15.91 -72.98 43.05
N CYS A 306 -17.04 -72.33 43.32
CA CYS A 306 -18.13 -72.96 44.07
C CYS A 306 -18.96 -73.81 43.11
N ARG A 307 -19.01 -75.12 43.39
CA ARG A 307 -20.08 -76.01 42.94
C ARG A 307 -21.33 -75.73 43.77
N THR A 308 -22.46 -75.55 43.09
CA THR A 308 -23.72 -76.30 43.25
C THR A 308 -24.68 -75.80 42.19
#